data_AF-A0A7Y4RHN3-F1
#
_entry.id   AF-A0A7Y4RHN3-F1
#
_cell.length_a   1.000
_cell.length_b   1.000
_cell.length_c   1.000
_cell.angle_alpha   90.00
_cell.angle_beta   90.00
_cell.angle_gamma   90.00
#
_symmetry.space_group_name_H-M   'P 1'
#
loop_
_entity.id
_entity.type
_entity.pdbx_description
1 polymer ?
#
loop_
_entity_poly.entity_id
_entity_poly.type
_entity_poly.pdbx_seq_one_letter_code
_entity_poly.pdbx_strand_id
1 'polypeptide(L)'
;MDTKTKGIVSTIAAVVLCGCPGLFMCFFGAMSTFVSFVPGADIDVGGSSDPAAATAMGIGALCLSLIFIAIPIAVGYFTLRKKPEVVVTNEPFPPAS
;
A
#
# COMPACT_ATOMS: atom_id res chain seq x y z
N MET A 1 -1.16 7.27 24.27
CA MET A 1 -0.32 6.88 23.12
C MET A 1 0.32 8.14 22.55
N ASP A 2 1.64 8.21 22.57
CA ASP A 2 2.40 9.34 22.02
C ASP A 2 2.12 9.53 20.52
N THR A 3 2.16 10.79 20.07
CA THR A 3 1.94 11.16 18.67
C THR A 3 2.92 10.47 17.73
N LYS A 4 4.16 10.25 18.19
CA LYS A 4 5.19 9.48 17.49
C LYS A 4 4.80 8.00 17.33
N THR A 5 4.33 7.37 18.39
CA THR A 5 3.90 5.95 18.38
C THR A 5 2.69 5.74 17.48
N LYS A 6 1.73 6.69 17.48
CA LYS A 6 0.56 6.63 16.59
C LYS A 6 0.94 6.68 15.11
N GLY A 7 1.87 7.55 14.71
CA GLY A 7 2.33 7.67 13.33
C GLY A 7 3.08 6.43 12.82
N ILE A 8 3.89 5.82 13.68
CA ILE A 8 4.59 4.56 13.37
C ILE A 8 3.59 3.41 13.22
N VAL A 9 2.62 3.30 14.12
CA VAL A 9 1.60 2.25 14.04
C VAL A 9 0.73 2.41 12.79
N SER A 10 0.36 3.64 12.40
CA SER A 10 -0.44 3.85 11.18
C SER A 10 0.34 3.51 9.90
N THR A 11 1.63 3.82 9.83
CA THR A 11 2.46 3.46 8.68
C THR A 11 2.71 1.96 8.61
N ILE A 12 3.00 1.29 9.73
CA ILE A 12 3.15 -0.17 9.76
C ILE A 12 1.83 -0.85 9.35
N ALA A 13 0.69 -0.42 9.89
CA ALA A 13 -0.61 -0.97 9.54
C ALA A 13 -0.91 -0.79 8.04
N ALA A 14 -0.62 0.39 7.48
CA ALA A 14 -0.80 0.64 6.04
C ALA A 14 0.13 -0.22 5.17
N VAL A 15 1.39 -0.43 5.57
CA VAL A 15 2.33 -1.27 4.81
C VAL A 15 1.96 -2.75 4.90
N VAL A 16 1.54 -3.24 6.07
CA VAL A 16 1.16 -4.65 6.24
C VAL A 16 -0.16 -4.98 5.55
N LEU A 17 -1.19 -4.14 5.75
CA LEU A 17 -2.52 -4.37 5.19
C LEU A 17 -2.61 -4.03 3.70
N CYS A 18 -1.73 -3.15 3.21
CA CYS A 18 -1.87 -2.58 1.87
C CYS A 18 -0.61 -2.73 1.02
N GLY A 19 0.56 -2.41 1.58
CA GLY A 19 1.84 -2.51 0.87
C GLY A 19 2.25 -3.94 0.50
N CYS A 20 2.30 -4.86 1.46
CA CYS A 20 2.66 -6.26 1.23
C CYS A 20 1.74 -7.00 0.25
N PRO A 21 0.40 -7.01 0.46
CA PRO A 21 -0.50 -7.65 -0.49
C PRO A 21 -0.51 -6.93 -1.84
N GLY A 22 -0.42 -5.59 -1.85
CA GLY A 22 -0.35 -4.81 -3.09
C GLY A 22 0.90 -5.15 -3.92
N LEU A 23 2.07 -5.28 -3.29
CA LEU A 23 3.30 -5.61 -4.00
C LEU A 23 3.26 -7.03 -4.58
N PHE A 24 2.77 -8.01 -3.80
CA PHE A 24 2.61 -9.39 -4.26
C PHE A 24 1.64 -9.47 -5.45
N MET A 25 0.52 -8.76 -5.36
CA MET A 25 -0.47 -8.70 -6.44
C MET A 25 0.03 -7.95 -7.66
N CYS A 26 0.94 -6.99 -7.49
CA CYS A 26 1.63 -6.29 -8.58
C CYS A 26 2.55 -7.24 -9.36
N PHE A 27 3.41 -8.00 -8.67
CA PHE A 27 4.30 -8.98 -9.33
C PHE A 27 3.51 -10.11 -9.98
N PHE A 28 2.48 -10.64 -9.30
CA PHE A 28 1.60 -11.65 -9.86
C PHE A 28 0.84 -11.13 -11.09
N GLY A 29 0.25 -9.94 -10.99
CA GLY A 29 -0.44 -9.26 -12.09
C GLY A 29 0.48 -9.06 -13.29
N ALA A 30 1.67 -8.49 -13.09
CA ALA A 30 2.65 -8.29 -14.14
C ALA A 30 3.05 -9.61 -14.83
N MET A 31 3.36 -10.65 -14.07
CA MET A 31 3.69 -11.97 -14.62
C MET A 31 2.53 -12.53 -15.43
N SER A 32 1.29 -12.44 -14.93
CA SER A 32 0.11 -12.93 -15.66
C SER A 32 -0.13 -12.18 -16.98
N THR A 33 0.07 -10.86 -17.04
CA THR A 33 0.00 -10.11 -18.30
C THR A 33 1.13 -10.49 -19.25
N PHE A 34 2.37 -10.62 -18.78
CA PHE A 34 3.49 -11.01 -19.64
C PHE A 34 3.34 -12.41 -20.21
N VAL A 35 2.90 -13.38 -19.42
CA VAL A 35 2.67 -14.77 -19.86
C VAL A 35 1.51 -14.83 -20.87
N SER A 36 0.52 -13.94 -20.78
CA SER A 36 -0.57 -13.83 -21.77
C SER A 36 -0.10 -13.46 -23.18
N PHE A 37 1.10 -12.88 -23.32
CA PHE A 37 1.70 -12.57 -24.63
C PHE A 37 2.67 -13.66 -25.13
N VAL A 38 2.90 -14.73 -24.37
CA VAL A 38 3.77 -15.85 -24.78
C VAL A 38 2.94 -16.87 -25.55
N PRO A 39 3.19 -17.08 -26.86
CA PRO A 39 2.46 -18.07 -27.65
C PRO A 39 2.78 -19.49 -27.16
N GLY A 40 1.74 -20.29 -26.89
CA GLY A 40 1.85 -21.65 -26.38
C GLY A 40 1.89 -21.78 -24.85
N ALA A 41 1.66 -20.70 -24.10
CA ALA A 41 1.43 -20.79 -22.67
C ALA A 41 0.05 -21.41 -22.38
N ASP A 42 0.00 -22.43 -21.52
CA ASP A 42 -1.24 -22.93 -20.91
C ASP A 42 -1.78 -21.88 -19.94
N ILE A 43 -2.57 -20.96 -20.49
CA ILE A 43 -3.30 -19.96 -19.72
C ILE A 43 -4.59 -20.62 -19.24
N ASP A 44 -4.71 -20.91 -17.95
CA ASP A 44 -6.00 -21.25 -17.34
C ASP A 44 -6.37 -20.18 -16.31
N VAL A 45 -7.37 -19.38 -16.66
CA VAL A 45 -7.89 -18.33 -15.78
C VAL A 45 -9.33 -18.66 -15.45
N GLY A 46 -9.50 -19.44 -14.38
CA GLY A 46 -10.82 -19.86 -13.89
C GLY A 46 -11.54 -20.81 -14.84
N GLY A 47 -10.81 -21.66 -15.56
CA GLY A 47 -11.36 -22.62 -16.54
C GLY A 47 -11.56 -22.07 -17.96
N SER A 48 -11.13 -20.83 -18.23
CA SER A 48 -11.07 -20.27 -19.59
C SER A 48 -9.62 -20.24 -20.07
N SER A 49 -9.40 -20.80 -21.27
CA SER A 49 -8.12 -20.75 -21.99
C SER A 49 -8.00 -19.55 -22.93
N ASP A 50 -8.92 -18.58 -22.81
CA ASP A 50 -8.91 -17.41 -23.66
C ASP A 50 -7.83 -16.42 -23.19
N PRO A 51 -6.88 -16.04 -24.06
CA PRO A 51 -5.82 -15.11 -23.69
C PRO A 51 -6.37 -13.76 -23.22
N ALA A 52 -7.52 -13.32 -23.76
CA ALA A 52 -8.19 -12.10 -23.33
C ALA A 52 -8.63 -12.13 -21.85
N ALA A 53 -9.03 -13.29 -21.32
CA ALA A 53 -9.42 -13.45 -19.92
C ALA A 53 -8.21 -13.26 -18.98
N ALA A 54 -7.05 -13.77 -19.38
CA ALA A 54 -5.81 -13.60 -18.63
C ALA A 54 -5.25 -12.18 -18.69
N THR A 55 -5.34 -11.51 -19.84
CA THR A 55 -4.98 -10.10 -19.93
C THR A 55 -5.89 -9.24 -19.05
N ALA A 56 -7.20 -9.52 -19.03
CA ALA A 56 -8.15 -8.79 -18.18
C ALA A 56 -7.88 -8.99 -16.68
N MET A 57 -7.59 -10.23 -16.26
CA MET A 57 -7.20 -10.54 -14.88
C MET A 57 -5.88 -9.87 -14.48
N GLY A 58 -4.86 -9.94 -15.34
CA GLY A 58 -3.56 -9.32 -15.08
C GLY A 58 -3.64 -7.80 -15.00
N ILE A 59 -4.36 -7.14 -15.91
CA ILE A 59 -4.59 -5.69 -15.87
C ILE A 59 -5.41 -5.31 -14.65
N GLY A 60 -6.47 -6.05 -14.33
CA GLY A 60 -7.30 -5.80 -13.14
C GLY A 60 -6.49 -5.89 -11.84
N ALA A 61 -5.66 -6.92 -11.70
CA ALA A 61 -4.77 -7.10 -10.56
C ALA A 61 -3.71 -5.98 -10.45
N LEU A 62 -3.15 -5.53 -11.58
CA LEU A 62 -2.23 -4.38 -11.61
C LEU A 62 -2.92 -3.07 -11.22
N CYS A 63 -4.15 -2.83 -11.67
CA CYS A 63 -4.88 -1.63 -11.29
C CYS A 63 -5.20 -1.60 -9.79
N LEU A 64 -5.64 -2.73 -9.22
CA LEU A 64 -5.88 -2.85 -7.79
C LEU A 64 -4.59 -2.69 -6.99
N SER A 65 -3.46 -3.24 -7.46
CA SER A 65 -2.17 -3.09 -6.78
C SER A 65 -1.71 -1.63 -6.72
N LEU A 66 -1.92 -0.84 -7.79
CA LEU A 66 -1.61 0.59 -7.80
C LEU A 66 -2.41 1.37 -6.76
N ILE A 67 -3.71 1.07 -6.62
CA ILE A 67 -4.55 1.68 -5.58
C ILE A 67 -4.02 1.30 -4.18
N PHE A 68 -3.68 0.03 -3.99
CA PHE A 68 -3.12 -0.47 -2.73
C PHE A 68 -1.74 0.15 -2.41
N ILE A 69 -0.92 0.47 -3.40
CA ILE A 69 0.36 1.16 -3.21
C ILE A 69 0.16 2.65 -2.91
N ALA A 70 -0.87 3.29 -3.49
CA ALA A 70 -1.16 4.70 -3.25
C ALA A 70 -1.55 4.98 -1.78
N ILE A 71 -2.22 4.04 -1.10
CA ILE A 71 -2.64 4.18 0.30
C ILE A 71 -1.46 4.37 1.27
N PRO A 72 -0.44 3.49 1.36
CA PRO A 72 0.70 3.69 2.24
C PRO A 72 1.53 4.92 1.85
N ILE A 73 1.59 5.31 0.57
CA ILE A 73 2.21 6.58 0.15
C ILE A 73 1.45 7.76 0.77
N ALA A 74 0.12 7.78 0.67
CA ALA A 74 -0.70 8.84 1.28
C ALA A 74 -0.55 8.86 2.81
N VAL A 75 -0.60 7.70 3.47
CA VAL A 75 -0.43 7.61 4.94
C VAL A 75 0.96 8.08 5.36
N GLY A 76 2.01 7.70 4.63
CA GLY A 76 3.37 8.20 4.85
C GLY A 76 3.47 9.71 4.67
N TYR A 77 2.90 10.24 3.59
CA TYR A 77 2.87 11.69 3.33
C TYR A 77 2.15 12.45 4.45
N PHE A 78 0.94 12.03 4.84
CA PHE A 78 0.19 12.67 5.92
C PHE A 78 0.86 12.49 7.30
N THR A 79 1.54 11.38 7.53
CA THR A 79 2.30 11.13 8.76
C THR A 79 3.52 12.04 8.84
N LEU A 80 4.30 12.18 7.76
CA LEU A 80 5.49 13.03 7.73
C LEU A 80 5.16 14.53 7.74
N ARG A 81 3.99 14.92 7.20
CA ARG A 81 3.57 16.34 7.17
C ARG A 81 2.99 16.84 8.49
N LYS A 82 2.52 15.96 9.38
CA LYS A 82 2.10 16.37 10.72
C LYS A 82 3.33 16.64 11.59
N LYS A 83 3.70 17.92 11.71
CA LYS A 83 4.62 18.37 12.77
C LYS A 83 4.06 17.90 14.11
N PRO A 84 4.90 17.41 15.04
CA PRO A 84 4.42 17.05 16.37
C PRO A 84 3.74 18.26 17.00
N GLU A 85 2.49 18.10 17.44
CA GLU A 85 1.85 19.09 18.30
C GLU A 85 2.73 19.27 19.52
N VAL A 86 3.19 20.51 19.73
CA VAL A 86 3.90 20.89 20.94
C VAL A 86 2.92 20.67 22.08
N VAL A 87 3.23 19.73 22.96
CA VAL A 87 2.50 19.55 24.22
C VAL A 87 2.76 20.81 25.03
N VAL A 88 1.84 21.78 24.99
CA VAL A 88 1.89 22.98 25.84
C VAL A 88 1.70 22.51 27.27
N THR A 89 2.81 22.28 27.94
CA THR A 89 2.85 22.00 29.38
C THR A 89 2.58 23.32 30.07
N ASN A 90 1.33 23.56 30.47
CA ASN A 90 0.91 24.72 31.27
C ASN A 90 1.37 24.56 32.73
N GLU A 91 2.65 24.30 32.96
CA GLU A 91 3.21 24.30 34.30
C GLU A 91 3.60 25.75 34.64
N PRO A 92 3.02 26.35 35.71
CA PRO A 92 3.43 27.66 36.17
C PRO A 92 4.92 27.63 36.53
N PHE A 93 5.72 28.49 35.90
CA PHE A 93 7.12 28.68 36.26
C PHE A 93 7.23 29.04 37.75
N PRO A 94 8.09 28.38 38.55
CA PRO A 94 8.31 28.79 39.93
C PRO A 94 8.87 30.22 39.95
N PRO A 95 8.40 31.08 40.89
CA PRO A 95 8.87 32.45 40.96
C PRO A 95 10.39 32.47 41.13
N ALA A 96 11.07 33.22 40.26
CA ALA A 96 12.49 33.50 40.42
C ALA A 96 12.70 34.16 41.77
N SER A 97 13.39 33.47 42.68
CA SER A 97 13.85 34.02 43.96
C SER A 97 15.08 34.88 43.75
#